data_AF-A0AAD5N1T4-F1
#
_entry.id   AF-A0AAD5N1T4-F1
#
_cell.length_a   1.000
_cell.length_b   1.000
_cell.length_c   1.000
_cell.angle_alpha   90.00
_cell.angle_beta   90.00
_cell.angle_gamma   90.00
#
_symmetry.space_group_name_H-M   'P 1'
#
loop_
_entity.id
_entity.type
_entity.pdbx_description
1 polymer ?
#
loop_
_entity_poly.entity_id
_entity_poly.type
_entity_poly.pdbx_seq_one_letter_code
_entity_poly.pdbx_strand_id
1 'polypeptide(L)'
;MDGSVECEAGFMSSNGMRFGGIGVVSRLRNPSKAARAIAYADDCSGLVSPMVLVGPGAEKWAEKRGFALIDPNVLAGKRTNELWKKALNAVETVNCFEEINMDTVGAVSVTGDVAEACTSSGGLILKSPGRVGHCTVFGSGLWAEKQGGTCIGVTVSGCGEAIVRADFCRSLSKRLFTRSSLPK
;
A
#
# COMPACT_ATOMS: atom_id res chain seq x y z
N MET A 1 17.88 3.77 -2.59
CA MET A 1 19.19 4.42 -2.87
C MET A 1 19.98 3.69 -3.93
N ASP A 2 20.03 2.36 -3.90
CA ASP A 2 20.80 1.45 -4.76
C ASP A 2 20.23 1.22 -6.18
N GLY A 3 19.22 1.99 -6.60
CA GLY A 3 18.55 1.84 -7.89
C GLY A 3 17.56 0.67 -7.97
N SER A 4 17.37 -0.08 -6.89
CA SER A 4 16.37 -1.15 -6.84
C SER A 4 14.95 -0.59 -6.66
N VAL A 5 13.96 -1.34 -7.18
CA VAL A 5 12.54 -1.04 -6.98
C VAL A 5 12.01 -1.94 -5.87
N GLU A 6 11.49 -1.32 -4.82
CA GLU A 6 10.74 -1.99 -3.76
C GLU A 6 9.32 -1.43 -3.72
N CYS A 7 8.33 -2.27 -3.93
CA CYS A 7 6.93 -1.88 -3.89
C CYS A 7 6.28 -2.24 -2.56
N GLU A 8 5.19 -1.55 -2.27
CA GLU A 8 4.27 -1.83 -1.19
C GLU A 8 2.82 -1.74 -1.67
N ALA A 9 1.94 -2.48 -1.02
CA ALA A 9 0.51 -2.39 -1.22
C ALA A 9 -0.27 -2.84 0.01
N GLY A 10 -1.49 -2.31 0.14
CA GLY A 10 -2.46 -2.76 1.11
C GLY A 10 -3.83 -2.93 0.47
N PHE A 11 -4.61 -3.83 1.03
CA PHE A 11 -5.99 -4.10 0.67
C PHE A 11 -6.84 -4.23 1.94
N MET A 12 -8.04 -3.67 1.92
CA MET A 12 -9.01 -3.82 3.01
C MET A 12 -10.42 -4.04 2.48
N SER A 13 -11.18 -4.92 3.12
CA SER A 13 -12.61 -5.10 2.89
C SER A 13 -13.39 -4.77 4.15
N SER A 14 -14.49 -4.02 4.00
CA SER A 14 -15.43 -3.76 5.09
C SER A 14 -16.14 -5.03 5.55
N ASN A 15 -16.16 -6.08 4.71
CA ASN A 15 -16.70 -7.38 5.08
C ASN A 15 -15.70 -8.15 5.94
N GLY A 16 -15.99 -8.24 7.24
CA GLY A 16 -15.14 -8.92 8.21
C GLY A 16 -13.87 -8.16 8.60
N MET A 17 -13.79 -6.85 8.29
CA MET A 17 -12.62 -6.00 8.53
C MET A 17 -11.29 -6.62 8.06
N ARG A 18 -11.33 -7.34 6.94
CA ARG A 18 -10.17 -8.07 6.43
C ARG A 18 -9.15 -7.09 5.89
N PHE A 19 -7.91 -7.23 6.33
CA PHE A 19 -6.79 -6.42 5.85
C PHE A 19 -5.60 -7.29 5.50
N GLY A 20 -4.93 -6.94 4.42
CA GLY A 20 -3.68 -7.56 3.99
C GLY A 20 -2.73 -6.51 3.47
N GLY A 21 -1.48 -6.56 3.94
CA GLY A 21 -0.40 -5.68 3.54
C GLY A 21 0.79 -6.48 3.01
N ILE A 22 1.43 -5.97 1.97
CA ILE A 22 2.70 -6.50 1.46
C ILE A 22 3.66 -5.36 1.17
N GLY A 23 4.92 -5.48 1.60
CA GLY A 23 5.90 -4.40 1.46
C GLY A 23 7.31 -4.91 1.19
N VAL A 24 8.19 -4.00 0.76
CA VAL A 24 9.60 -4.33 0.49
C VAL A 24 9.73 -5.50 -0.52
N VAL A 25 8.85 -5.55 -1.51
CA VAL A 25 8.85 -6.60 -2.55
C VAL A 25 9.33 -6.02 -3.87
N SER A 26 10.24 -6.71 -4.54
CA SER A 26 10.86 -6.27 -5.79
C SER A 26 10.55 -7.20 -6.97
N ARG A 27 9.94 -8.36 -6.69
CA ARG A 27 9.68 -9.41 -7.69
C ARG A 27 8.22 -9.66 -7.97
N LEU A 28 7.32 -8.83 -7.45
CA LEU A 28 5.88 -8.94 -7.70
C LEU A 28 5.42 -7.87 -8.67
N ARG A 29 4.92 -8.30 -9.85
CA ARG A 29 4.33 -7.38 -10.83
C ARG A 29 3.11 -6.64 -10.29
N ASN A 30 2.35 -7.27 -9.41
CA ASN A 30 1.10 -6.72 -8.86
C ASN A 30 1.04 -6.93 -7.34
N PRO A 31 1.73 -6.10 -6.54
CA PRO A 31 1.73 -6.21 -5.08
C PRO A 31 0.31 -6.12 -4.48
N SER A 32 -0.58 -5.31 -5.07
CA SER A 32 -1.99 -5.19 -4.65
C SER A 32 -2.76 -6.51 -4.69
N LYS A 33 -2.50 -7.38 -5.68
CA LYS A 33 -3.13 -8.70 -5.76
C LYS A 33 -2.65 -9.61 -4.63
N ALA A 34 -1.35 -9.53 -4.29
CA ALA A 34 -0.80 -10.28 -3.17
C ALA A 34 -1.33 -9.77 -1.82
N ALA A 35 -1.46 -8.44 -1.64
CA ALA A 35 -2.10 -7.84 -0.47
C ALA A 35 -3.54 -8.35 -0.27
N ARG A 36 -4.34 -8.42 -1.36
CA ARG A 36 -5.69 -9.01 -1.30
C ARG A 36 -5.66 -10.49 -0.93
N ALA A 37 -4.72 -11.26 -1.47
CA ALA A 37 -4.57 -12.67 -1.10
C ALA A 37 -4.22 -12.86 0.38
N ILE A 38 -3.40 -11.98 0.96
CA ILE A 38 -3.09 -11.97 2.40
C ILE A 38 -4.36 -11.70 3.21
N ALA A 39 -5.17 -10.72 2.82
CA ALA A 39 -6.40 -10.36 3.54
C ALA A 39 -7.43 -11.50 3.62
N TYR A 40 -7.41 -12.41 2.63
CA TYR A 40 -8.30 -13.57 2.55
C TYR A 40 -7.56 -14.90 2.83
N ALA A 41 -6.33 -14.84 3.33
CA ALA A 41 -5.58 -16.04 3.64
C ALA A 41 -6.18 -16.74 4.86
N ASP A 42 -6.64 -17.97 4.65
CA ASP A 42 -7.03 -18.87 5.71
C ASP A 42 -5.95 -19.96 5.82
N ASP A 43 -5.04 -19.80 6.77
CA ASP A 43 -3.97 -20.74 6.98
C ASP A 43 -4.50 -21.87 7.85
N CYS A 44 -4.88 -23.00 7.25
CA CYS A 44 -5.45 -24.21 7.90
C CYS A 44 -4.53 -24.88 8.96
N SER A 45 -3.48 -24.18 9.39
CA SER A 45 -2.53 -24.56 10.43
C SER A 45 -3.06 -24.35 11.86
N GLY A 46 -4.24 -23.73 12.03
CA GLY A 46 -4.77 -23.36 13.35
C GLY A 46 -4.05 -22.16 13.98
N LEU A 47 -3.12 -21.54 13.26
CA LEU A 47 -2.41 -20.33 13.67
C LEU A 47 -3.11 -19.08 13.11
N VAL A 48 -2.82 -17.93 13.73
CA VAL A 48 -3.31 -16.64 13.25
C VAL A 48 -2.64 -16.30 11.91
N SER A 49 -3.45 -16.13 10.86
CA SER A 49 -2.96 -15.70 9.54
C SER A 49 -2.25 -14.34 9.64
N PRO A 50 -1.13 -14.13 8.92
CA PRO A 50 -0.43 -12.86 8.92
C PRO A 50 -1.27 -11.78 8.24
N MET A 51 -1.31 -10.58 8.84
CA MET A 51 -1.94 -9.40 8.22
C MET A 51 -0.97 -8.65 7.29
N VAL A 52 0.33 -8.69 7.58
CA VAL A 52 1.36 -7.98 6.82
C VAL A 52 2.57 -8.89 6.62
N LEU A 53 3.07 -8.94 5.39
CA LEU A 53 4.32 -9.64 5.06
C LEU A 53 5.27 -8.70 4.32
N VAL A 54 6.56 -8.80 4.60
CA VAL A 54 7.57 -7.96 3.94
C VAL A 54 8.77 -8.73 3.42
N GLY A 55 9.46 -8.14 2.45
CA GLY A 55 10.77 -8.61 2.00
C GLY A 55 10.73 -9.97 1.29
N PRO A 56 11.87 -10.69 1.27
CA PRO A 56 11.96 -12.00 0.61
C PRO A 56 10.99 -13.05 1.17
N GLY A 57 10.61 -12.93 2.45
CA GLY A 57 9.61 -13.81 3.06
C GLY A 57 8.21 -13.64 2.45
N ALA A 58 7.83 -12.41 2.14
CA ALA A 58 6.57 -12.10 1.46
C ALA A 58 6.54 -12.64 0.03
N GLU A 59 7.65 -12.53 -0.69
CA GLU A 59 7.75 -13.06 -2.07
C GLU A 59 7.66 -14.59 -2.09
N LYS A 60 8.36 -15.28 -1.17
CA LYS A 60 8.23 -16.73 -0.99
C LYS A 60 6.81 -17.14 -0.62
N TRP A 61 6.15 -16.37 0.24
CA TRP A 61 4.76 -16.62 0.62
C TRP A 61 3.81 -16.48 -0.58
N ALA A 62 4.03 -15.47 -1.41
CA ALA A 62 3.24 -15.21 -2.61
C ALA A 62 3.48 -16.29 -3.69
N GLU A 63 4.73 -16.66 -3.92
CA GLU A 63 5.11 -17.73 -4.86
C GLU A 63 4.41 -19.05 -4.52
N LYS A 64 4.41 -19.45 -3.25
CA LYS A 64 3.68 -20.64 -2.76
C LYS A 64 2.17 -20.60 -3.03
N ARG A 65 1.60 -19.41 -3.26
CA ARG A 65 0.18 -19.18 -3.57
C ARG A 65 -0.06 -18.88 -5.04
N GLY A 66 0.90 -19.20 -5.92
CA GLY A 66 0.75 -19.12 -7.37
C GLY A 66 1.05 -17.75 -7.97
N PHE A 67 1.62 -16.81 -7.22
CA PHE A 67 2.08 -15.54 -7.78
C PHE A 67 3.41 -15.73 -8.50
N ALA A 68 3.45 -15.42 -9.80
CA ALA A 68 4.68 -15.43 -10.56
C ALA A 68 5.65 -14.34 -10.07
N LEU A 69 6.86 -14.75 -9.71
CA LEU A 69 7.96 -13.83 -9.44
C LEU A 69 8.61 -13.41 -10.76
N ILE A 70 8.84 -12.11 -10.92
CA ILE A 70 9.50 -11.53 -12.08
C ILE A 70 10.94 -11.13 -11.76
N ASP A 71 11.73 -10.89 -12.79
CA ASP A 71 13.02 -10.20 -12.66
C ASP A 71 12.76 -8.76 -12.14
N PRO A 72 13.39 -8.33 -11.03
CA PRO A 72 13.27 -6.98 -10.51
C PRO A 72 13.55 -5.88 -11.53
N ASN A 73 14.45 -6.12 -12.49
CA ASN A 73 14.82 -5.13 -13.51
C ASN A 73 13.65 -4.78 -14.44
N VAL A 74 12.64 -5.65 -14.55
CA VAL A 74 11.44 -5.39 -15.35
C VAL A 74 10.57 -4.29 -14.72
N LEU A 75 10.66 -4.08 -13.41
CA LEU A 75 9.97 -2.97 -12.73
C LEU A 75 10.67 -1.61 -12.93
N ALA A 76 11.99 -1.64 -13.15
CA ALA A 76 12.81 -0.44 -13.35
C ALA A 76 12.83 -0.02 -14.83
N GLY A 77 11.76 0.64 -15.28
CA GLY A 77 11.67 1.18 -16.64
C GLY A 77 12.64 2.36 -16.91
N LYS A 78 12.80 2.72 -18.20
CA LYS A 78 13.67 3.84 -18.63
C LYS A 78 13.40 5.14 -17.86
N ARG A 79 12.12 5.54 -17.77
CA ARG A 79 11.68 6.73 -17.03
C ARG A 79 12.07 6.68 -15.55
N THR A 80 11.88 5.54 -14.88
CA THR A 80 12.23 5.38 -13.46
C THR A 80 13.73 5.54 -13.25
N ASN A 81 14.55 4.97 -14.13
CA ASN A 81 16.01 5.10 -14.07
C ASN A 81 16.49 6.54 -14.31
N GLU A 82 15.87 7.27 -15.24
CA GLU A 82 16.16 8.69 -15.49
C GLU A 82 15.81 9.55 -14.27
N LEU A 83 14.64 9.33 -13.66
CA LEU A 83 14.24 10.02 -12.44
C LEU A 83 15.19 9.71 -11.27
N TRP A 84 15.59 8.45 -11.12
CA TRP A 84 16.55 8.04 -10.09
C TRP A 84 17.91 8.72 -10.25
N LYS A 85 18.46 8.76 -11.47
CA LYS A 85 19.72 9.48 -11.76
C LYS A 85 19.59 10.97 -11.48
N LYS A 86 18.48 11.60 -11.90
CA LYS A 86 18.20 13.01 -11.61
C LYS A 86 18.16 13.28 -10.11
N ALA A 87 17.51 12.41 -9.34
CA ALA A 87 17.44 12.53 -7.89
C ALA A 87 18.82 12.39 -7.22
N LEU A 88 19.64 11.41 -7.65
CA LEU A 88 20.99 11.24 -7.13
C LEU A 88 21.84 12.48 -7.37
N ASN A 89 21.85 12.98 -8.61
CA ASN A 89 22.60 14.19 -8.97
C ASN A 89 22.14 15.40 -8.14
N ALA A 90 20.84 15.53 -7.86
CA ALA A 90 20.32 16.63 -7.03
C ALA A 90 20.83 16.56 -5.58
N VAL A 91 20.88 15.36 -4.98
CA VAL A 91 21.46 15.15 -3.64
C VAL A 91 22.95 15.49 -3.62
N GLU A 92 23.71 15.04 -4.62
CA GLU A 92 25.16 15.26 -4.70
C GLU A 92 25.53 16.73 -4.94
N THR A 93 24.73 17.45 -5.74
CA THR A 93 25.02 18.84 -6.12
C THR A 93 24.42 19.89 -5.16
N VAL A 94 23.73 19.47 -4.08
CA VAL A 94 23.05 20.34 -3.12
C VAL A 94 22.10 21.34 -3.81
N ASN A 95 21.55 20.96 -4.96
CA ASN A 95 20.57 21.78 -5.66
C ASN A 95 19.19 21.56 -5.03
N CYS A 96 18.34 22.60 -5.08
CA CYS A 96 16.94 22.49 -4.70
C CYS A 96 16.30 21.32 -5.47
N PHE A 97 15.75 20.35 -4.75
CA PHE A 97 14.96 19.28 -5.35
C PHE A 97 13.77 19.92 -6.06
N GLU A 98 13.74 19.86 -7.40
CA GLU A 98 12.46 19.95 -8.11
C GLU A 98 11.58 18.80 -7.60
N GLU A 99 10.29 19.05 -7.38
CA GLU A 99 9.35 18.02 -6.96
C GLU A 99 9.35 16.87 -7.97
N ILE A 100 10.05 15.79 -7.63
CA ILE A 100 9.98 14.56 -8.40
C ILE A 100 8.66 13.92 -8.05
N ASN A 101 7.68 14.09 -8.94
CA ASN A 101 6.37 13.50 -8.74
C ASN A 101 6.48 11.98 -8.71
N MET A 102 6.02 11.39 -7.62
CA MET A 102 5.98 9.96 -7.40
C MET A 102 4.56 9.54 -7.14
N ASP A 103 4.10 8.58 -7.93
CA ASP A 103 2.71 8.21 -7.92
C ASP A 103 2.49 7.02 -6.99
N THR A 104 1.82 7.29 -5.86
CA THR A 104 1.05 6.27 -5.16
C THR A 104 -0.33 6.21 -5.80
N VAL A 105 -0.81 5.01 -6.08
CA VAL A 105 -2.13 4.78 -6.67
C VAL A 105 -3.03 4.08 -5.67
N GLY A 106 -4.34 4.31 -5.79
CA GLY A 106 -5.32 3.58 -5.01
C GLY A 106 -6.69 3.61 -5.64
N ALA A 107 -7.54 2.70 -5.19
CA ALA A 107 -8.91 2.56 -5.67
C ALA A 107 -9.84 2.16 -4.52
N VAL A 108 -11.10 2.57 -4.64
CA VAL A 108 -12.21 2.14 -3.79
C VAL A 108 -13.28 1.53 -4.69
N SER A 109 -13.84 0.41 -4.25
CA SER A 109 -15.01 -0.23 -4.86
C SER A 109 -16.10 -0.34 -3.81
N VAL A 110 -17.35 -0.12 -4.21
CA VAL A 110 -18.53 -0.37 -3.37
C VAL A 110 -19.48 -1.25 -4.16
N THR A 111 -19.79 -2.42 -3.63
CA THR A 111 -20.71 -3.39 -4.24
C THR A 111 -21.71 -3.85 -3.18
N GLY A 112 -22.98 -3.48 -3.35
CA GLY A 112 -24.00 -3.69 -2.33
C GLY A 112 -23.67 -2.93 -1.05
N ASP A 113 -23.52 -3.67 0.04
CA ASP A 113 -23.20 -3.16 1.37
C ASP A 113 -21.73 -3.38 1.78
N VAL A 114 -20.87 -3.77 0.81
CA VAL A 114 -19.45 -4.00 1.00
C VAL A 114 -18.65 -2.91 0.28
N ALA A 115 -17.75 -2.26 1.03
CA ALA A 115 -16.71 -1.41 0.49
C ALA A 115 -15.37 -2.14 0.54
N GLU A 116 -14.56 -1.95 -0.50
CA GLU A 116 -13.18 -2.44 -0.57
C GLU A 116 -12.27 -1.27 -0.96
N ALA A 117 -11.08 -1.21 -0.36
CA ALA A 117 -10.07 -0.21 -0.65
C ALA A 117 -8.72 -0.87 -0.89
N CYS A 118 -7.95 -0.31 -1.82
CA CYS A 118 -6.61 -0.79 -2.15
C CYS A 118 -5.69 0.39 -2.43
N THR A 119 -4.45 0.32 -1.93
CA THR A 119 -3.39 1.32 -2.19
C THR A 119 -2.11 0.60 -2.58
N SER A 120 -1.35 1.11 -3.54
CA SER A 120 -0.05 0.57 -3.94
C SER A 120 0.92 1.69 -4.30
N SER A 121 2.19 1.54 -3.90
CA SER A 121 3.23 2.54 -4.09
C SER A 121 4.60 1.90 -4.34
N GLY A 122 5.46 2.61 -5.09
CA GLY A 122 6.91 2.38 -5.09
C GLY A 122 7.62 3.02 -3.88
N GLY A 123 6.91 3.85 -3.13
CA GLY A 123 7.47 4.63 -2.02
C GLY A 123 8.27 5.83 -2.50
N LEU A 124 9.13 6.34 -1.62
CA LEU A 124 9.93 7.53 -1.91
C LEU A 124 11.14 7.22 -2.80
N ILE A 125 11.50 8.16 -3.66
CA ILE A 125 12.68 8.12 -4.50
C ILE A 125 13.88 8.24 -3.56
N LEU A 126 14.91 7.45 -3.82
CA LEU A 126 16.06 7.32 -2.93
C LEU A 126 15.73 6.89 -1.50
N LYS A 127 14.56 6.29 -1.23
CA LYS A 127 14.29 5.71 0.08
C LYS A 127 15.42 4.75 0.50
N SER A 128 15.66 4.69 1.81
CA SER A 128 16.47 3.63 2.40
C SER A 128 15.85 2.27 2.07
N PRO A 129 16.65 1.26 1.63
CA PRO A 129 16.14 -0.08 1.42
C PRO A 129 15.40 -0.60 2.65
N GLY A 130 14.28 -1.29 2.45
CA GLY A 130 13.42 -1.73 3.54
C GLY A 130 12.48 -0.67 4.10
N ARG A 131 12.48 0.57 3.61
CA ARG A 131 11.50 1.59 4.04
C ARG A 131 10.10 1.18 3.60
N VAL A 132 9.21 1.13 4.59
CA VAL A 132 7.78 0.89 4.45
C VAL A 132 7.01 2.20 4.66
N GLY A 133 6.03 2.47 3.81
CA GLY A 133 5.17 3.64 3.86
C GLY A 133 3.74 3.34 4.31
N HIS A 134 2.82 4.23 3.96
CA HIS A 134 1.44 4.22 4.45
C HIS A 134 0.59 3.06 3.90
N CYS A 135 1.01 2.42 2.80
CA CYS A 135 0.20 1.40 2.13
C CYS A 135 0.01 0.14 2.97
N THR A 136 0.99 -0.26 3.78
CA THR A 136 0.91 -1.49 4.59
C THR A 136 0.51 -1.23 6.04
N VAL A 137 0.30 0.04 6.43
CA VAL A 137 -0.03 0.41 7.80
C VAL A 137 -1.54 0.45 7.97
N PHE A 138 -2.05 -0.44 8.81
CA PHE A 138 -3.47 -0.60 9.09
C PHE A 138 -4.08 0.68 9.66
N GLY A 139 -4.98 1.33 8.91
CA GLY A 139 -5.61 2.62 9.28
C GLY A 139 -5.03 3.85 8.59
N SER A 140 -3.86 3.74 7.97
CA SER A 140 -3.16 4.91 7.43
C SER A 140 -3.46 5.16 5.96
N GLY A 141 -2.97 4.31 5.04
CA GLY A 141 -3.05 4.58 3.60
C GLY A 141 -4.33 4.13 2.91
N LEU A 142 -5.11 3.29 3.59
CA LEU A 142 -6.43 2.84 3.17
C LEU A 142 -7.28 2.48 4.39
N TRP A 143 -8.59 2.48 4.18
CA TRP A 143 -9.56 1.98 5.14
C TRP A 143 -10.83 1.53 4.44
N ALA A 144 -11.45 0.44 4.91
CA ALA A 144 -12.76 0.02 4.46
C ALA A 144 -13.57 -0.50 5.65
N GLU A 145 -14.74 0.08 5.90
CA GLU A 145 -15.50 -0.19 7.12
C GLU A 145 -17.00 -0.09 6.86
N LYS A 146 -17.79 -0.87 7.60
CA LYS A 146 -19.24 -0.84 7.56
C LYS A 146 -19.79 -0.65 8.97
N GLN A 147 -20.64 0.34 9.17
CA GLN A 147 -21.36 0.59 10.42
C GLN A 147 -22.80 1.01 10.12
N GLY A 148 -23.78 0.49 10.88
CA GLY A 148 -25.16 0.97 10.85
C GLY A 148 -25.80 1.04 9.45
N GLY A 149 -25.51 0.06 8.59
CA GLY A 149 -26.02 0.00 7.20
C GLY A 149 -25.24 0.84 6.18
N THR A 150 -24.30 1.68 6.62
CA THR A 150 -23.43 2.48 5.74
C THR A 150 -22.07 1.81 5.60
N CYS A 151 -21.52 1.77 4.39
CA CYS A 151 -20.13 1.37 4.14
C CYS A 151 -19.31 2.55 3.63
N ILE A 152 -18.04 2.58 4.00
CA ILE A 152 -17.07 3.61 3.63
C ILE A 152 -15.80 2.91 3.16
N GLY A 153 -15.27 3.35 2.03
CA GLY A 153 -13.92 3.00 1.56
C GLY A 153 -13.10 4.28 1.35
N VAL A 154 -11.84 4.26 1.76
CA VAL A 154 -10.91 5.38 1.67
C VAL A 154 -9.56 4.87 1.20
N THR A 155 -8.91 5.62 0.31
CA THR A 155 -7.52 5.45 -0.10
C THR A 155 -6.87 6.82 -0.24
N VAL A 156 -5.57 6.93 0.02
CA VAL A 156 -4.83 8.20 -0.08
C VAL A 156 -3.45 8.06 -0.71
N SER A 157 -2.97 9.16 -1.28
CA SER A 157 -1.61 9.36 -1.79
C SER A 157 -0.98 10.57 -1.09
N GLY A 158 0.35 10.67 -1.11
CA GLY A 158 1.10 11.79 -0.53
C GLY A 158 2.30 11.32 0.31
N CYS A 159 2.71 12.18 1.25
CA CYS A 159 3.83 11.90 2.15
C CYS A 159 3.44 10.78 3.15
N GLY A 160 3.99 9.59 2.93
CA GLY A 160 3.64 8.39 3.73
C GLY A 160 3.85 8.59 5.23
N GLU A 161 4.94 9.24 5.65
CA GLU A 161 5.26 9.50 7.05
C GLU A 161 4.22 10.41 7.71
N ALA A 162 3.72 11.43 6.99
CA ALA A 162 2.68 12.31 7.49
C ALA A 162 1.32 11.58 7.58
N ILE A 163 0.98 10.78 6.56
CA ILE A 163 -0.26 9.98 6.51
C ILE A 163 -0.29 8.97 7.67
N VAL A 164 0.83 8.29 7.94
CA VAL A 164 0.95 7.32 9.04
C VAL A 164 0.80 8.00 10.40
N ARG A 165 1.53 9.10 10.62
CA ARG A 165 1.46 9.86 11.90
C ARG A 165 0.04 10.37 12.21
N ALA A 166 -0.74 10.65 11.18
CA ALA A 166 -2.09 11.18 11.33
C ALA A 166 -3.18 10.11 11.54
N ASP A 167 -2.87 8.80 11.46
CA ASP A 167 -3.88 7.72 11.39
C ASP A 167 -4.99 8.08 10.37
N PHE A 168 -4.57 8.56 9.20
CA PHE A 168 -5.40 9.44 8.38
C PHE A 168 -6.70 8.80 7.90
N CYS A 169 -6.63 7.65 7.21
CA CYS A 169 -7.82 7.02 6.65
C CYS A 169 -8.82 6.56 7.72
N ARG A 170 -8.35 5.99 8.83
CA ARG A 170 -9.21 5.59 9.95
C ARG A 170 -9.84 6.81 10.63
N SER A 171 -9.06 7.86 10.88
CA SER A 171 -9.56 9.10 11.47
C SER A 171 -10.60 9.78 10.58
N LEU A 172 -10.39 9.76 9.26
CA LEU A 172 -11.36 10.25 8.28
C LEU A 172 -12.65 9.40 8.29
N SER A 173 -12.53 8.07 8.28
CA SER A 173 -13.68 7.16 8.38
C SER A 173 -14.55 7.46 9.60
N LYS A 174 -13.94 7.59 10.79
CA LYS A 174 -14.63 7.96 12.03
C LYS A 174 -15.43 9.26 11.88
N ARG A 175 -14.81 10.30 11.31
CA ARG A 175 -15.47 11.60 11.07
C ARG A 175 -16.64 11.49 10.08
N LEU A 176 -16.48 10.69 9.03
CA LEU A 176 -17.54 10.47 8.03
C LEU A 176 -18.75 9.76 8.65
N PHE A 177 -18.53 8.74 9.50
CA PHE A 177 -19.62 8.09 10.22
C PHE A 177 -20.32 9.06 11.19
N THR A 178 -19.59 9.86 11.98
CA THR A 178 -20.20 10.86 12.87
C THR A 178 -21.01 11.91 12.11
N ARG A 179 -20.54 12.35 10.93
CA ARG A 179 -21.29 13.29 10.09
C ARG A 179 -22.55 12.66 9.50
N SER A 180 -22.48 11.39 9.08
CA SER A 180 -23.63 10.67 8.53
C SER A 180 -24.76 10.43 9.55
N SER A 181 -24.45 10.46 10.86
CA SER A 181 -25.43 10.34 11.93
C SER A 181 -26.16 11.65 12.29
N LEU A 182 -25.80 12.80 11.69
CA LEU A 182 -26.50 14.07 11.92
C LEU A 182 -27.70 14.21 10.96
N PRO A 183 -28.85 14.71 11.42
CA PRO A 183 -29.98 15.02 10.52
C PRO A 183 -29.55 16.07 9.49
N LYS A 184 -30.01 15.88 8.24
CA LYS A 184 -29.73 16.79 7.11
C LYS A 184 -30.43 18.14 7.27
#